data_AF-A0A1J4X9E0-F1
#
_entry.id   AF-A0A1J4X9E0-F1
#
_cell.length_a   1.000
_cell.length_b   1.000
_cell.length_c   1.000
_cell.angle_alpha   90.00
_cell.angle_beta   90.00
_cell.angle_gamma   90.00
#
_symmetry.space_group_name_H-M   'P 1'
#
loop_
_entity.id
_entity.type
_entity.pdbx_description
1 polymer ?
#
loop_
_entity_poly.entity_id
_entity_poly.type
_entity_poly.pdbx_seq_one_letter_code
_entity_poly.pdbx_strand_id
1 'polypeptide(L)'
;MKVLAPIQDNIILSHESRGAVFTKTWVVDLILNLGGYSANKNLVDAVAIEPAAGEGAFLLTMIERLLESCHLQRRPVMDCVHSLIAYEIDESTASQLRAVVLTKLLLQQVNPKEAEYLTKSWVRVGDFLLDAKELPKADYVIGNPPYVRLENIPEIVADHYRSLYPTMKGRADIYIGFYEAALRQLKPNGVCVYICADRWMLNQYGAELRQLITDAFSVEAVIEMHNADAFEDEVSAYPAITVIRSAEQHKVVVASVASSTKITEASLRDGTWDAKGVSFSTIEDWFKGTEPWPCNSPKRLALLRRLEREFQPLESKETATKVSIGIATGLDDAFITTDKNVVEESRLLPLAMASDTLEGVLKWSEHYLVNPWNEAGLVELDEFPRLSSYIAKHAKEIKERHTAEKNPLGWYRTIDRVNFDLFRRRKIYIPDIKNTLNPVLDMGTTYPHHNLYVVFSETWDLEVLGGILLSKIGQFFIECYGVRMRGGYLRFQAQYLRRIRVPDPTAISKDQQKLLRKAFAKRDVGLATEIVMQLYHFTSEERDLILSL
;
A
#
# COMPACT_ATOMS: atom_id res chain seq x y z
N MET A 1 12.61 40.16 9.63
CA MET A 1 14.06 39.98 9.38
C MET A 1 14.74 39.57 10.69
N LYS A 2 14.75 38.27 10.98
CA LYS A 2 15.66 37.65 11.96
C LYS A 2 16.42 36.60 11.16
N VAL A 3 17.71 36.82 11.01
CA VAL A 3 18.63 35.92 10.30
C VAL A 3 18.74 34.66 11.14
N LEU A 4 18.23 33.54 10.62
CA LEU A 4 18.48 32.21 11.18
C LEU A 4 19.94 31.86 10.85
N ALA A 5 20.72 31.57 11.88
CA ALA A 5 22.10 31.08 11.76
C ALA A 5 22.12 29.70 11.09
N PRO A 6 23.25 29.27 10.48
CA PRO A 6 23.33 28.03 9.73
C PRO A 6 23.19 26.83 10.69
N ILE A 7 22.18 26.00 10.49
CA ILE A 7 22.04 24.68 11.14
C ILE A 7 22.96 23.71 10.36
N GLN A 8 24.26 23.95 10.40
CA GLN A 8 25.25 23.13 9.67
C GLN A 8 26.28 22.43 10.56
N ASP A 9 26.26 22.67 11.88
CA ASP A 9 27.24 22.05 12.78
C ASP A 9 26.63 20.89 13.58
N ASN A 10 27.04 19.68 13.18
CA ASN A 10 27.01 18.40 13.91
C ASN A 10 25.65 17.79 14.27
N ILE A 11 25.03 17.15 13.27
CA ILE A 11 24.14 15.99 13.51
C ILE A 11 24.82 14.77 12.87
N ILE A 12 25.87 14.27 13.52
CA ILE A 12 26.52 13.01 13.12
C ILE A 12 25.64 11.86 13.61
N LEU A 13 24.70 11.43 12.76
CA LEU A 13 24.01 10.15 12.91
C LEU A 13 25.06 9.02 12.76
N SER A 14 25.00 7.98 13.60
CA SER A 14 25.86 6.78 13.48
C SER A 14 25.60 6.02 12.16
N HIS A 15 26.55 5.19 11.70
CA HIS A 15 26.45 4.43 10.44
C HIS A 15 25.13 3.63 10.30
N GLU A 16 24.63 3.03 11.39
CA GLU A 16 23.34 2.32 11.42
C GLU A 16 22.11 3.24 11.38
N SER A 17 22.24 4.49 11.85
CA SER A 17 21.13 5.47 11.84
C SER A 17 20.99 6.25 10.52
N ARG A 18 21.87 5.99 9.54
CA ARG A 18 21.87 6.62 8.21
C ARG A 18 21.10 5.83 7.14
N GLY A 19 20.75 4.57 7.42
CA GLY A 19 19.94 3.74 6.51
C GLY A 19 20.57 3.48 5.14
N ALA A 20 21.90 3.48 5.04
CA ALA A 20 22.64 3.21 3.81
C ALA A 20 22.48 1.74 3.42
N VAL A 21 22.11 1.49 2.15
CA VAL A 21 21.94 0.15 1.58
C VAL A 21 22.64 0.12 0.21
N PHE A 22 23.62 -0.76 0.06
CA PHE A 22 24.42 -0.85 -1.17
C PHE A 22 23.70 -1.62 -2.27
N THR A 23 23.55 -1.00 -3.43
CA THR A 23 22.87 -1.57 -4.61
C THR A 23 23.88 -2.26 -5.52
N LYS A 24 23.62 -3.52 -5.89
CA LYS A 24 24.52 -4.28 -6.78
C LYS A 24 24.55 -3.71 -8.20
N THR A 25 25.69 -3.82 -8.87
CA THR A 25 25.93 -3.28 -10.23
C THR A 25 24.85 -3.67 -11.24
N TRP A 26 24.39 -4.93 -11.23
CA TRP A 26 23.37 -5.39 -12.18
C TRP A 26 22.01 -4.70 -11.98
N VAL A 27 21.68 -4.32 -10.73
CA VAL A 27 20.46 -3.55 -10.42
C VAL A 27 20.61 -2.11 -10.85
N VAL A 28 21.80 -1.52 -10.65
CA VAL A 28 22.14 -0.18 -11.16
C VAL A 28 21.96 -0.15 -12.68
N ASP A 29 22.53 -1.11 -13.40
CA ASP A 29 22.40 -1.19 -14.85
C ASP A 29 20.96 -1.33 -15.31
N LEU A 30 20.18 -2.18 -14.62
CA LEU A 30 18.75 -2.34 -14.86
C LEU A 30 18.01 -1.00 -14.70
N ILE A 31 18.19 -0.31 -13.59
CA ILE A 31 17.54 0.98 -13.30
C ILE A 31 17.90 2.04 -14.35
N LEU A 32 19.18 2.14 -14.71
CA LEU A 32 19.63 3.09 -15.74
C LEU A 32 19.03 2.74 -17.12
N ASN A 33 18.91 1.45 -17.45
CA ASN A 33 18.26 0.98 -18.68
C ASN A 33 16.77 1.31 -18.71
N LEU A 34 16.07 1.12 -17.58
CA LEU A 34 14.64 1.44 -17.43
C LEU A 34 14.36 2.94 -17.54
N GLY A 35 15.22 3.77 -16.96
CA GLY A 35 15.15 5.22 -17.15
C GLY A 35 15.53 5.65 -18.57
N GLY A 36 16.15 4.76 -19.35
CA GLY A 36 16.70 5.06 -20.66
C GLY A 36 17.91 5.99 -20.59
N TYR A 37 18.64 6.00 -19.48
CA TYR A 37 19.93 6.66 -19.33
C TYR A 37 21.00 5.79 -20.01
N SER A 38 21.19 6.00 -21.31
CA SER A 38 22.04 5.17 -22.15
C SER A 38 23.02 6.04 -22.95
N ALA A 39 24.24 5.54 -23.16
CA ALA A 39 25.30 6.23 -23.87
C ALA A 39 24.92 6.63 -25.32
N ASN A 40 23.99 5.89 -25.95
CA ASN A 40 23.52 6.18 -27.30
C ASN A 40 22.62 7.43 -27.40
N LYS A 41 22.14 7.96 -26.27
CA LYS A 41 21.42 9.24 -26.22
C LYS A 41 22.41 10.38 -26.07
N ASN A 42 21.95 11.61 -26.32
CA ASN A 42 22.73 12.81 -25.99
C ASN A 42 22.60 13.10 -24.48
N LEU A 43 23.48 12.49 -23.68
CA LEU A 43 23.54 12.71 -22.23
C LEU A 43 24.29 14.01 -21.88
N VAL A 44 25.06 14.55 -22.83
CA VAL A 44 25.83 15.80 -22.66
C VAL A 44 24.89 16.98 -22.36
N ASP A 45 23.79 17.09 -23.10
CA ASP A 45 22.82 18.19 -22.92
C ASP A 45 21.71 17.85 -21.89
N ALA A 46 21.70 16.62 -21.38
CA ALA A 46 20.75 16.18 -20.36
C ALA A 46 21.26 16.50 -18.95
N VAL A 47 20.34 16.62 -17.99
CA VAL A 47 20.67 16.78 -16.57
C VAL A 47 20.19 15.54 -15.82
N ALA A 48 21.12 14.85 -15.17
CA ALA A 48 20.83 13.71 -14.31
C ALA A 48 21.21 14.01 -12.85
N ILE A 49 20.33 13.62 -11.93
CA ILE A 49 20.50 13.84 -10.50
C ILE A 49 20.47 12.50 -9.76
N GLU A 50 21.49 12.26 -8.93
CA GLU A 50 21.50 11.21 -7.91
C GLU A 50 21.37 11.84 -6.51
N PRO A 51 20.19 11.78 -5.88
CA PRO A 51 19.92 12.50 -4.63
C PRO A 51 20.63 12.02 -3.37
N ALA A 52 21.09 10.76 -3.36
CA ALA A 52 21.74 10.12 -2.21
C ALA A 52 22.79 9.14 -2.74
N ALA A 53 23.98 9.66 -3.01
CA ALA A 53 25.00 8.96 -3.78
C ALA A 53 25.74 7.87 -2.99
N GLY A 54 25.86 8.01 -1.66
CA GLY A 54 26.61 7.07 -0.83
C GLY A 54 28.02 6.86 -1.37
N GLU A 55 28.37 5.59 -1.60
CA GLU A 55 29.68 5.21 -2.18
C GLU A 55 29.72 5.29 -3.73
N GLY A 56 28.65 5.75 -4.38
CA GLY A 56 28.64 6.05 -5.82
C GLY A 56 28.22 4.90 -6.72
N ALA A 57 27.44 3.94 -6.21
CA ALA A 57 27.00 2.78 -6.99
C ALA A 57 26.33 3.18 -8.30
N PHE A 58 25.41 4.16 -8.30
CA PHE A 58 24.83 4.69 -9.54
C PHE A 58 25.76 5.69 -10.21
N LEU A 59 26.32 6.63 -9.45
CA LEU A 59 27.16 7.71 -9.99
C LEU A 59 28.25 7.19 -10.92
N LEU A 60 28.99 6.17 -10.49
CA LEU A 60 30.13 5.67 -11.24
C LEU A 60 29.72 5.06 -12.58
N THR A 61 28.60 4.33 -12.63
CA THR A 61 28.03 3.80 -13.87
C THR A 61 27.41 4.90 -14.74
N MET A 62 26.81 5.93 -14.11
CA MET A 62 26.28 7.09 -14.83
C MET A 62 27.39 7.90 -15.51
N ILE A 63 28.55 8.05 -14.86
CA ILE A 63 29.74 8.69 -15.43
C ILE A 63 30.24 7.90 -16.63
N GLU A 64 30.34 6.57 -16.55
CA GLU A 64 30.77 5.74 -17.69
C GLU A 64 29.89 5.96 -18.92
N ARG A 65 28.57 5.87 -18.75
CA ARG A 65 27.61 6.07 -19.85
C ARG A 65 27.65 7.51 -20.38
N LEU A 66 27.88 8.51 -19.52
CA LEU A 66 28.02 9.91 -19.92
C LEU A 66 29.29 10.15 -20.74
N LEU A 67 30.44 9.61 -20.33
CA LEU A 67 31.69 9.73 -21.07
C LEU A 67 31.61 9.04 -22.43
N GLU A 68 30.99 7.86 -22.48
CA GLU A 68 30.73 7.16 -23.74
C GLU A 68 29.78 7.97 -24.63
N SER A 69 28.75 8.60 -24.06
CA SER A 69 27.88 9.53 -24.79
C SER A 69 28.66 10.72 -25.35
N CYS A 70 29.55 11.35 -24.57
CA CYS A 70 30.42 12.42 -25.07
C CYS A 70 31.24 11.95 -26.28
N HIS A 71 31.81 10.75 -26.20
CA HIS A 71 32.57 10.15 -27.30
C HIS A 71 31.70 9.93 -28.56
N LEU A 72 30.52 9.32 -28.41
CA LEU A 72 29.58 9.05 -29.50
C LEU A 72 29.05 10.33 -30.15
N GLN A 73 28.77 11.37 -29.35
CA GLN A 73 28.35 12.70 -29.80
C GLN A 73 29.53 13.55 -30.32
N ARG A 74 30.78 13.07 -30.19
CA ARG A 74 32.01 13.80 -30.53
C ARG A 74 32.11 15.16 -29.83
N ARG A 75 31.73 15.21 -28.56
CA ARG A 75 31.75 16.41 -27.72
C ARG A 75 32.92 16.33 -26.73
N PRO A 76 33.57 17.46 -26.40
CA PRO A 76 34.52 17.52 -25.29
C PRO A 76 33.85 17.12 -23.97
N VAL A 77 34.58 16.42 -23.09
CA VAL A 77 34.07 16.03 -21.77
C VAL A 77 33.70 17.25 -20.92
N MET A 78 34.40 18.37 -21.11
CA MET A 78 34.07 19.61 -20.40
C MET A 78 32.70 20.19 -20.74
N ASP A 79 32.03 19.73 -21.80
CA ASP A 79 30.65 20.14 -22.09
C ASP A 79 29.66 19.54 -21.08
N CYS A 80 30.02 18.46 -20.38
CA CYS A 80 29.12 17.78 -19.42
C CYS A 80 29.27 18.23 -17.95
N VAL A 81 29.88 19.40 -17.70
CA VAL A 81 30.02 20.00 -16.36
C VAL A 81 28.69 20.11 -15.61
N HIS A 82 27.61 20.40 -16.32
CA HIS A 82 26.28 20.61 -15.74
C HIS A 82 25.33 19.41 -15.92
N SER A 83 25.81 18.33 -16.52
CA SER A 83 24.95 17.19 -16.90
C SER A 83 24.68 16.22 -15.76
N LEU A 84 25.45 16.31 -14.67
CA LEU A 84 25.40 15.37 -13.57
C LEU A 84 25.49 16.09 -12.22
N ILE A 85 24.62 15.73 -11.29
CA ILE A 85 24.59 16.26 -9.93
C ILE A 85 24.34 15.10 -8.97
N ALA A 86 25.29 14.84 -8.08
CA ALA A 86 25.20 13.81 -7.05
C ALA A 86 25.28 14.46 -5.67
N TYR A 87 24.33 14.14 -4.80
CA TYR A 87 24.27 14.63 -3.42
C TYR A 87 24.68 13.54 -2.45
N GLU A 88 25.52 13.90 -1.49
CA GLU A 88 25.82 13.09 -0.31
C GLU A 88 25.76 14.00 0.92
N ILE A 89 25.07 13.54 1.97
CA ILE A 89 24.86 14.36 3.17
C ILE A 89 26.08 14.35 4.08
N ASP A 90 26.86 13.27 4.09
CA ASP A 90 28.07 13.13 4.90
C ASP A 90 29.33 13.60 4.14
N GLU A 91 30.04 14.57 4.70
CA GLU A 91 31.23 15.14 4.08
C GLU A 91 32.38 14.12 3.90
N SER A 92 32.51 13.16 4.83
CA SER A 92 33.55 12.13 4.75
C SER A 92 33.26 11.17 3.60
N THR A 93 32.03 10.66 3.51
CA THR A 93 31.58 9.79 2.41
C THR A 93 31.67 10.51 1.07
N ALA A 94 31.24 11.77 0.99
CA ALA A 94 31.36 12.56 -0.23
C ALA A 94 32.82 12.80 -0.66
N SER A 95 33.72 12.99 0.31
CA SER A 95 35.15 13.17 0.03
C SER A 95 35.78 11.88 -0.51
N GLN A 96 35.40 10.72 0.04
CA GLN A 96 35.79 9.41 -0.49
C GLN A 96 35.24 9.19 -1.90
N LEU A 97 33.95 9.48 -2.10
CA LEU A 97 33.31 9.39 -3.41
C LEU A 97 34.01 10.27 -4.46
N ARG A 98 34.38 11.51 -4.11
CA ARG A 98 35.17 12.39 -4.99
C ARG A 98 36.50 11.77 -5.38
N ALA A 99 37.21 11.11 -4.46
CA ALA A 99 38.47 10.44 -4.77
C ALA A 99 38.27 9.26 -5.75
N VAL A 100 37.20 8.49 -5.57
CA VAL A 100 36.83 7.39 -6.47
C VAL A 100 36.44 7.92 -7.85
N VAL A 101 35.61 8.97 -7.92
CA VAL A 101 35.23 9.64 -9.17
C VAL A 101 36.44 10.19 -9.92
N LEU A 102 37.35 10.88 -9.22
CA LEU A 102 38.56 11.41 -9.82
C LEU A 102 39.41 10.27 -10.42
N THR A 103 39.61 9.20 -9.67
CA THR A 103 40.35 8.02 -10.14
C THR A 103 39.70 7.41 -11.38
N LYS A 104 38.38 7.28 -11.39
CA LYS A 104 37.59 6.79 -12.54
C LYS A 104 37.84 7.65 -13.78
N LEU A 105 37.77 8.98 -13.66
CA LEU A 105 37.99 9.91 -14.76
C LEU A 105 39.41 9.83 -15.31
N LEU A 106 40.41 9.73 -14.44
CA LEU A 106 41.82 9.59 -14.85
C LEU A 106 42.07 8.27 -15.58
N LEU A 107 41.47 7.16 -15.12
CA LEU A 107 41.54 5.86 -15.82
C LEU A 107 40.89 5.91 -17.21
N GLN A 108 39.89 6.77 -17.39
CA GLN A 108 39.26 7.06 -18.69
C GLN A 108 40.01 8.13 -19.51
N GLN A 109 41.25 8.45 -19.12
CA GLN A 109 42.15 9.38 -19.83
C GLN A 109 41.63 10.83 -19.92
N VAL A 110 40.73 11.24 -19.03
CA VAL A 110 40.33 12.64 -18.89
C VAL A 110 41.51 13.45 -18.34
N ASN A 111 41.72 14.67 -18.85
CA ASN A 111 42.80 15.53 -18.39
C ASN A 111 42.72 15.75 -16.87
N PRO A 112 43.82 15.70 -16.10
CA PRO A 112 43.76 15.83 -14.64
C PRO A 112 43.05 17.08 -14.12
N LYS A 113 43.27 18.24 -14.77
CA LYS A 113 42.63 19.50 -14.35
C LYS A 113 41.12 19.49 -14.62
N GLU A 114 40.72 18.93 -15.77
CA GLU A 114 39.31 18.75 -16.13
C GLU A 114 38.64 17.75 -15.20
N ALA A 115 39.30 16.62 -14.91
CA ALA A 115 38.79 15.60 -14.01
C ALA A 115 38.55 16.14 -12.59
N GLU A 116 39.47 16.93 -12.04
CA GLU A 116 39.27 17.61 -10.75
C GLU A 116 38.09 18.57 -10.77
N TYR A 117 37.94 19.35 -11.85
CA TYR A 117 36.86 20.31 -11.99
C TYR A 117 35.49 19.63 -12.11
N LEU A 118 35.38 18.58 -12.92
CA LEU A 118 34.16 17.79 -13.09
C LEU A 118 33.78 17.09 -11.78
N THR A 119 34.74 16.46 -11.11
CA THR A 119 34.53 15.82 -9.81
C THR A 119 33.92 16.78 -8.79
N LYS A 120 34.47 17.99 -8.67
CA LYS A 120 33.96 19.03 -7.77
C LYS A 120 32.59 19.57 -8.19
N SER A 121 32.32 19.62 -9.50
CA SER A 121 31.05 20.12 -10.05
C SER A 121 29.91 19.12 -9.85
N TRP A 122 30.20 17.83 -10.01
CA TRP A 122 29.21 16.76 -9.94
C TRP A 122 28.90 16.31 -8.51
N VAL A 123 29.90 16.14 -7.63
CA VAL A 123 29.69 15.60 -6.27
C VAL A 123 29.56 16.74 -5.24
N ARG A 124 28.35 16.90 -4.69
CA ARG A 124 27.99 17.94 -3.72
C ARG A 124 27.78 17.35 -2.34
N VAL A 125 28.26 18.07 -1.34
CA VAL A 125 27.95 17.80 0.07
C VAL A 125 26.76 18.65 0.45
N GLY A 126 25.67 18.05 0.91
CA GLY A 126 24.49 18.79 1.32
C GLY A 126 23.25 17.92 1.50
N ASP A 127 22.18 18.56 1.93
CA ASP A 127 20.87 17.92 2.09
C ASP A 127 20.02 18.15 0.84
N PHE A 128 19.86 17.11 0.03
CA PHE A 128 19.05 17.17 -1.18
C PHE A 128 17.62 17.67 -0.91
N LEU A 129 16.99 17.28 0.20
CA LEU A 129 15.62 17.71 0.51
C LEU A 129 15.53 19.21 0.79
N LEU A 130 16.61 19.85 1.23
CA LEU A 130 16.64 21.30 1.45
C LEU A 130 17.01 22.07 0.18
N ASP A 131 17.91 21.50 -0.62
CA ASP A 131 18.50 22.16 -1.78
C ASP A 131 17.73 21.92 -3.09
N ALA A 132 16.89 20.88 -3.19
CA ALA A 132 16.27 20.45 -4.45
C ALA A 132 15.59 21.58 -5.22
N LYS A 133 14.89 22.48 -4.53
CA LYS A 133 14.18 23.63 -5.12
C LYS A 133 15.09 24.62 -5.87
N GLU A 134 16.37 24.67 -5.52
CA GLU A 134 17.39 25.56 -6.11
C GLU A 134 18.14 24.87 -7.27
N LEU A 135 17.91 23.57 -7.49
CA LEU A 135 18.55 22.80 -8.56
C LEU A 135 17.88 23.05 -9.92
N PRO A 136 18.63 22.91 -11.03
CA PRO A 136 18.05 22.94 -12.37
C PRO A 136 17.15 21.73 -12.60
N LYS A 137 16.04 21.91 -13.32
CA LYS A 137 15.14 20.80 -13.69
C LYS A 137 15.93 19.69 -14.38
N ALA A 138 15.57 18.44 -14.10
CA ALA A 138 16.31 17.25 -14.53
C ALA A 138 15.55 16.42 -15.56
N ASP A 139 16.29 15.82 -16.49
CA ASP A 139 15.78 14.78 -17.39
C ASP A 139 15.72 13.42 -16.68
N TYR A 140 16.63 13.20 -15.74
CA TYR A 140 16.74 11.97 -14.97
C TYR A 140 16.92 12.26 -13.48
N VAL A 141 16.13 11.63 -12.62
CA VAL A 141 16.41 11.53 -11.18
C VAL A 141 16.45 10.07 -10.83
N ILE A 142 17.63 9.55 -10.48
CA ILE A 142 17.87 8.11 -10.37
C ILE A 142 18.64 7.80 -9.08
N GLY A 143 18.32 6.70 -8.41
CA GLY A 143 19.12 6.23 -7.27
C GLY A 143 18.36 5.35 -6.29
N ASN A 144 18.90 5.29 -5.07
CA ASN A 144 18.38 4.53 -3.94
C ASN A 144 18.20 5.46 -2.73
N PRO A 145 16.99 6.02 -2.49
CA PRO A 145 16.75 6.91 -1.35
C PRO A 145 16.96 6.22 0.01
N PRO A 146 17.25 6.98 1.09
CA PRO A 146 17.54 6.42 2.40
C PRO A 146 16.31 5.81 3.11
N TYR A 147 16.51 4.71 3.83
CA TYR A 147 15.46 3.94 4.53
C TYR A 147 15.35 4.33 6.01
N VAL A 148 15.12 5.62 6.28
CA VAL A 148 15.06 6.16 7.64
C VAL A 148 13.64 6.59 8.00
N ARG A 149 13.13 6.13 9.14
CA ARG A 149 11.84 6.60 9.68
C ARG A 149 11.96 8.04 10.15
N LEU A 150 10.93 8.85 9.90
CA LEU A 150 10.90 10.24 10.39
C LEU A 150 11.01 10.35 11.92
N GLU A 151 10.55 9.33 12.64
CA GLU A 151 10.65 9.26 14.11
C GLU A 151 12.10 9.18 14.61
N ASN A 152 13.03 8.76 13.75
CA ASN A 152 14.46 8.66 14.07
C ASN A 152 15.24 9.94 13.69
N ILE A 153 14.57 10.95 13.15
CA ILE A 153 15.15 12.23 12.75
C ILE A 153 14.74 13.29 13.79
N PRO A 154 15.62 14.25 14.14
CA PRO A 154 15.25 15.34 15.04
C PRO A 154 13.97 16.07 14.58
N GLU A 155 13.05 16.30 15.51
CA GLU A 155 11.69 16.82 15.23
C GLU A 155 11.71 18.11 14.38
N ILE A 156 12.62 19.03 14.68
CA ILE A 156 12.78 20.30 13.93
C ILE A 156 13.10 20.05 12.45
N VAL A 157 13.96 19.06 12.16
CA VAL A 157 14.34 18.70 10.79
C VAL A 157 13.17 17.98 10.09
N ALA A 158 12.52 17.05 10.78
CA ALA A 158 11.36 16.33 10.26
C ALA A 158 10.19 17.29 9.92
N ASP A 159 9.93 18.29 10.76
CA ASP A 159 8.91 19.31 10.51
C ASP A 159 9.28 20.22 9.33
N HIS A 160 10.56 20.56 9.19
CA HIS A 160 11.02 21.31 8.04
C HIS A 160 10.82 20.51 6.74
N TYR A 161 11.18 19.23 6.70
CA TYR A 161 10.92 18.37 5.54
C TYR A 161 9.42 18.28 5.22
N ARG A 162 8.56 18.09 6.22
CA ARG A 162 7.10 18.06 6.02
C ARG A 162 6.53 19.36 5.48
N SER A 163 7.12 20.50 5.84
CA SER A 163 6.72 21.80 5.31
C SER A 163 7.04 21.95 3.82
N LEU A 164 8.16 21.37 3.37
CA LEU A 164 8.60 21.38 1.96
C LEU A 164 7.87 20.33 1.12
N TYR A 165 7.58 19.18 1.74
CA TYR A 165 7.04 17.97 1.10
C TYR A 165 5.77 17.48 1.83
N PRO A 166 4.60 18.06 1.50
CA PRO A 166 3.33 17.77 2.17
C PRO A 166 2.85 16.31 2.07
N THR A 167 3.42 15.50 1.15
CA THR A 167 3.10 14.08 1.04
C THR A 167 3.61 13.25 2.23
N MET A 168 4.56 13.79 3.01
CA MET A 168 5.12 13.15 4.20
C MET A 168 4.13 13.16 5.39
N LYS A 169 3.07 12.33 5.32
CA LYS A 169 2.03 12.22 6.35
C LYS A 169 2.28 11.08 7.33
N GLY A 170 1.86 11.28 8.58
CA GLY A 170 1.92 10.24 9.62
C GLY A 170 3.34 9.73 9.87
N ARG A 171 3.46 8.41 10.08
CA ARG A 171 4.72 7.70 10.32
C ARG A 171 5.42 7.32 9.00
N ALA A 172 5.60 8.29 8.11
CA ALA A 172 6.30 8.09 6.85
C ALA A 172 7.82 7.88 7.06
N ASP A 173 8.43 7.18 6.12
CA ASP A 173 9.88 7.16 5.95
C ASP A 173 10.33 8.39 5.14
N ILE A 174 11.60 8.79 5.28
CA ILE A 174 12.17 9.96 4.62
C ILE A 174 12.13 9.85 3.09
N TYR A 175 12.19 8.64 2.52
CA TYR A 175 12.14 8.45 1.06
C TYR A 175 10.85 9.01 0.42
N ILE A 176 9.77 9.20 1.18
CA ILE A 176 8.56 9.89 0.68
C ILE A 176 8.90 11.33 0.24
N GLY A 177 9.69 12.05 1.03
CA GLY A 177 10.18 13.37 0.67
C GLY A 177 11.10 13.33 -0.54
N PHE A 178 11.95 12.30 -0.66
CA PHE A 178 12.81 12.12 -1.84
C PHE A 178 12.01 11.89 -3.11
N TYR A 179 10.96 11.06 -3.08
CA TYR A 179 10.05 10.89 -4.21
C TYR A 179 9.40 12.23 -4.60
N GLU A 180 8.81 12.96 -3.65
CA GLU A 180 8.16 14.23 -3.96
C GLU A 180 9.14 15.27 -4.51
N ALA A 181 10.34 15.38 -3.93
CA ALA A 181 11.40 16.26 -4.41
C ALA A 181 11.84 15.89 -5.84
N ALA A 182 12.10 14.59 -6.09
CA ALA A 182 12.50 14.08 -7.39
C ALA A 182 11.46 14.36 -8.47
N LEU A 183 10.19 14.05 -8.19
CA LEU A 183 9.07 14.26 -9.12
C LEU A 183 8.89 15.74 -9.44
N ARG A 184 8.96 16.62 -8.43
CA ARG A 184 8.92 18.07 -8.63
C ARG A 184 10.11 18.58 -9.45
N GLN A 185 11.24 17.88 -9.47
CA GLN A 185 12.44 18.27 -10.19
C GLN A 185 12.42 17.93 -11.68
N LEU A 186 11.52 17.05 -12.13
CA LEU A 186 11.49 16.58 -13.50
C LEU A 186 11.15 17.70 -14.50
N LYS A 187 11.86 17.72 -15.62
CA LYS A 187 11.41 18.39 -16.86
C LYS A 187 10.19 17.64 -17.43
N PRO A 188 9.41 18.26 -18.33
CA PRO A 188 8.46 17.51 -19.16
C PRO A 188 9.17 16.32 -19.84
N ASN A 189 8.56 15.14 -19.80
CA ASN A 189 9.12 13.85 -20.20
C ASN A 189 10.34 13.34 -19.42
N GLY A 190 10.80 14.07 -18.39
CA GLY A 190 11.82 13.60 -17.46
C GLY A 190 11.33 12.40 -16.65
N VAL A 191 12.26 11.58 -16.15
CA VAL A 191 11.97 10.32 -15.46
C VAL A 191 12.63 10.24 -14.09
N CYS A 192 11.85 9.78 -13.10
CA CYS A 192 12.34 9.34 -11.80
C CYS A 192 12.41 7.81 -11.81
N VAL A 193 13.59 7.24 -11.50
CA VAL A 193 13.75 5.79 -11.32
C VAL A 193 14.42 5.47 -10.00
N TYR A 194 13.65 4.90 -9.08
CA TYR A 194 14.13 4.54 -7.75
C TYR A 194 13.96 3.08 -7.45
N ILE A 195 14.97 2.49 -6.81
CA ILE A 195 14.79 1.30 -5.98
C ILE A 195 14.53 1.76 -4.54
N CYS A 196 13.39 1.36 -3.98
CA CYS A 196 13.00 1.75 -2.63
C CYS A 196 12.06 0.72 -2.00
N ALA A 197 11.75 0.86 -0.71
CA ALA A 197 10.75 0.02 -0.06
C ALA A 197 9.37 0.20 -0.74
N ASP A 198 8.66 -0.88 -0.95
CA ASP A 198 7.37 -0.90 -1.66
C ASP A 198 6.16 -0.50 -0.80
N ARG A 199 6.35 -0.44 0.52
CA ARG A 199 5.29 -0.28 1.52
C ARG A 199 4.43 0.97 1.34
N TRP A 200 4.99 2.04 0.78
CA TRP A 200 4.24 3.26 0.50
C TRP A 200 3.19 3.08 -0.60
N MET A 201 3.35 2.08 -1.46
CA MET A 201 2.38 1.77 -2.51
C MET A 201 1.08 1.20 -1.91
N LEU A 202 1.14 0.52 -0.76
CA LEU A 202 -0.02 -0.08 -0.10
C LEU A 202 -0.53 0.72 1.10
N ASN A 203 0.37 1.26 1.93
CA ASN A 203 0.01 1.81 3.24
C ASN A 203 -0.59 3.21 3.19
N GLN A 204 -1.32 3.58 4.25
CA GLN A 204 -2.00 4.87 4.35
C GLN A 204 -1.04 6.07 4.34
N TYR A 205 0.17 5.95 4.89
CA TYR A 205 1.14 7.05 4.91
C TYR A 205 1.61 7.45 3.50
N GLY A 206 1.52 6.55 2.52
CA GLY A 206 1.86 6.85 1.12
C GLY A 206 0.70 7.38 0.28
N ALA A 207 -0.49 7.56 0.85
CA ALA A 207 -1.70 7.96 0.13
C ALA A 207 -1.52 9.27 -0.66
N GLU A 208 -0.95 10.30 -0.03
CA GLU A 208 -0.73 11.60 -0.66
C GLU A 208 0.33 11.54 -1.76
N LEU A 209 1.35 10.68 -1.62
CA LEU A 209 2.34 10.47 -2.67
C LEU A 209 1.73 9.77 -3.88
N ARG A 210 0.87 8.76 -3.67
CA ARG A 210 0.13 8.12 -4.77
C ARG A 210 -0.80 9.09 -5.47
N GLN A 211 -1.46 9.98 -4.72
CA GLN A 211 -2.28 11.06 -5.28
C GLN A 211 -1.44 11.98 -6.16
N LEU A 212 -0.32 12.50 -5.64
CA LEU A 212 0.60 13.34 -6.40
C LEU A 212 1.06 12.68 -7.71
N ILE A 213 1.45 11.40 -7.65
CA ILE A 213 1.91 10.66 -8.82
C ILE A 213 0.78 10.51 -9.84
N THR A 214 -0.39 10.04 -9.42
CA THR A 214 -1.50 9.74 -10.34
C THR A 214 -2.18 10.98 -10.91
N ASP A 215 -2.01 12.15 -10.30
CA ASP A 215 -2.54 13.42 -10.79
C ASP A 215 -1.69 14.05 -11.90
N ALA A 216 -0.37 13.84 -11.89
CA ALA A 216 0.57 14.63 -12.69
C ALA A 216 1.67 13.83 -13.40
N PHE A 217 1.75 12.52 -13.17
CA PHE A 217 2.83 11.68 -13.68
C PHE A 217 2.29 10.36 -14.24
N SER A 218 3.10 9.73 -15.08
CA SER A 218 2.87 8.40 -15.65
C SER A 218 3.74 7.38 -14.92
N VAL A 219 3.13 6.39 -14.29
CA VAL A 219 3.84 5.20 -13.83
C VAL A 219 4.07 4.31 -15.06
N GLU A 220 5.32 4.13 -15.46
CA GLU A 220 5.66 3.29 -16.62
C GLU A 220 5.94 1.84 -16.20
N ALA A 221 6.57 1.65 -15.03
CA ALA A 221 6.83 0.33 -14.49
C ALA A 221 6.91 0.27 -12.97
N VAL A 222 6.52 -0.88 -12.43
CA VAL A 222 6.75 -1.30 -11.05
C VAL A 222 7.33 -2.71 -11.06
N ILE A 223 8.53 -2.87 -10.52
CA ILE A 223 9.25 -4.13 -10.53
C ILE A 223 9.50 -4.57 -9.10
N GLU A 224 8.86 -5.65 -8.69
CA GLU A 224 9.04 -6.27 -7.39
C GLU A 224 10.39 -7.00 -7.32
N MET A 225 11.18 -6.67 -6.29
CA MET A 225 12.53 -7.18 -6.09
C MET A 225 12.65 -8.01 -4.80
N HIS A 226 11.53 -8.51 -4.24
CA HIS A 226 11.48 -9.18 -2.93
C HIS A 226 12.35 -10.43 -2.84
N ASN A 227 12.43 -11.17 -3.94
CA ASN A 227 13.21 -12.40 -4.02
C ASN A 227 14.58 -12.16 -4.68
N ALA A 228 14.84 -10.96 -5.20
CA ALA A 228 16.05 -10.67 -5.95
C ALA A 228 17.23 -10.36 -5.01
N ASP A 229 18.42 -10.80 -5.41
CA ASP A 229 19.67 -10.47 -4.76
C ASP A 229 20.11 -9.03 -5.12
N ALA A 230 19.34 -8.05 -4.62
CA ALA A 230 19.41 -6.66 -5.05
C ALA A 230 20.42 -5.79 -4.27
N PHE A 231 20.72 -6.19 -3.03
CA PHE A 231 21.58 -5.45 -2.10
C PHE A 231 22.76 -6.29 -1.63
N GLU A 232 23.86 -5.64 -1.25
CA GLU A 232 25.07 -6.34 -0.77
C GLU A 232 24.88 -6.99 0.61
N ASP A 233 24.01 -6.41 1.45
CA ASP A 233 23.61 -6.94 2.75
C ASP A 233 22.19 -7.54 2.72
N GLU A 234 21.90 -8.50 3.62
CA GLU A 234 20.55 -9.01 3.84
C GLU A 234 19.66 -7.92 4.46
N VAL A 235 18.97 -7.13 3.62
CA VAL A 235 18.02 -6.13 4.10
C VAL A 235 16.63 -6.75 4.23
N SER A 236 16.01 -6.64 5.40
CA SER A 236 14.62 -7.07 5.65
C SER A 236 13.55 -6.23 4.93
N ALA A 237 13.96 -5.31 4.07
CA ALA A 237 13.08 -4.47 3.28
C ALA A 237 12.55 -5.25 2.08
N TYR A 238 11.34 -4.91 1.65
CA TYR A 238 10.72 -5.43 0.43
C TYR A 238 10.93 -4.37 -0.66
N PRO A 239 12.03 -4.44 -1.45
CA PRO A 239 12.33 -3.42 -2.44
C PRO A 239 11.47 -3.57 -3.69
N ALA A 240 11.15 -2.44 -4.30
CA ALA A 240 10.62 -2.35 -5.64
C ALA A 240 11.34 -1.24 -6.42
N ILE A 241 11.50 -1.46 -7.73
CA ILE A 241 11.91 -0.41 -8.66
C ILE A 241 10.65 0.24 -9.20
N THR A 242 10.58 1.57 -9.16
CA THR A 242 9.51 2.34 -9.81
C THR A 242 10.09 3.23 -10.89
N VAL A 243 9.42 3.27 -12.05
CA VAL A 243 9.73 4.16 -13.17
C VAL A 243 8.56 5.11 -13.34
N ILE A 244 8.78 6.39 -13.05
CA ILE A 244 7.73 7.41 -13.05
C ILE A 244 8.18 8.56 -13.96
N ARG A 245 7.41 8.86 -15.01
CA ARG A 245 7.70 9.91 -15.98
C ARG A 245 6.77 11.11 -15.81
N SER A 246 7.30 12.31 -16.02
CA SER A 246 6.48 13.52 -16.16
C SER A 246 5.79 13.53 -17.53
N ALA A 247 4.70 12.78 -17.64
CA ALA A 247 3.89 12.61 -18.85
C ALA A 247 2.47 12.18 -18.46
N GLU A 248 1.56 12.15 -19.43
CA GLU A 248 0.24 11.55 -19.23
C GLU A 248 0.35 10.03 -19.01
N GLN A 249 -0.51 9.50 -18.14
CA GLN A 249 -0.52 8.08 -17.80
C GLN A 249 -0.87 7.22 -19.03
N HIS A 250 -0.06 6.19 -19.25
CA HIS A 250 -0.30 5.14 -20.26
C HIS A 250 -0.35 3.76 -19.59
N LYS A 251 -0.07 2.70 -20.36
CA LYS A 251 0.02 1.34 -19.83
C LYS A 251 1.21 1.20 -18.89
N VAL A 252 1.04 0.38 -17.86
CA VAL A 252 2.08 0.12 -16.84
C VAL A 252 2.59 -1.30 -16.96
N VAL A 253 3.90 -1.48 -16.94
CA VAL A 253 4.52 -2.80 -16.83
C VAL A 253 4.70 -3.15 -15.36
N VAL A 254 4.10 -4.24 -14.92
CA VAL A 254 4.37 -4.80 -13.59
C VAL A 254 5.15 -6.08 -13.75
N ALA A 255 6.25 -6.20 -13.02
CA ALA A 255 7.16 -7.32 -13.12
C ALA A 255 7.61 -7.82 -11.75
N SER A 256 8.03 -9.08 -11.68
CA SER A 256 8.65 -9.68 -10.50
C SER A 256 9.89 -10.45 -10.93
N VAL A 257 10.99 -10.25 -10.19
CA VAL A 257 12.30 -10.84 -10.47
C VAL A 257 12.53 -12.07 -9.58
N ALA A 258 12.84 -13.20 -10.22
CA ALA A 258 13.18 -14.44 -9.50
C ALA A 258 14.62 -14.39 -8.93
N SER A 259 14.86 -15.12 -7.83
CA SER A 259 16.05 -14.95 -6.97
C SER A 259 17.42 -15.20 -7.58
N SER A 260 17.49 -15.80 -8.76
CA SER A 260 18.73 -16.15 -9.44
C SER A 260 18.94 -15.45 -10.78
N THR A 261 18.02 -14.56 -11.19
CA THR A 261 18.07 -13.95 -12.53
C THR A 261 18.68 -12.56 -12.47
N LYS A 262 19.88 -12.41 -13.03
CA LYS A 262 20.44 -11.10 -13.37
C LYS A 262 19.82 -10.63 -14.68
N ILE A 263 19.03 -9.57 -14.61
CA ILE A 263 18.44 -8.95 -15.78
C ILE A 263 19.43 -7.93 -16.30
N THR A 264 20.14 -8.26 -17.38
CA THR A 264 21.18 -7.39 -17.95
C THR A 264 20.64 -6.48 -19.05
N GLU A 265 19.55 -6.88 -19.71
CA GLU A 265 18.91 -6.11 -20.77
C GLU A 265 17.40 -6.06 -20.51
N ALA A 266 16.91 -4.90 -20.11
CA ALA A 266 15.48 -4.61 -20.10
C ALA A 266 15.29 -3.17 -20.56
N SER A 267 14.63 -3.02 -21.71
CA SER A 267 14.11 -1.72 -22.14
C SER A 267 12.60 -1.78 -22.09
N LEU A 268 11.98 -0.81 -21.41
CA LEU A 268 10.55 -0.56 -21.54
C LEU A 268 10.35 0.10 -22.90
N ARG A 269 9.97 -0.69 -23.91
CA ARG A 269 9.51 -0.16 -25.21
C ARG A 269 8.03 -0.50 -25.34
N ASP A 270 7.20 0.53 -25.52
CA ASP A 270 5.77 0.42 -25.83
C ASP A 270 4.97 -0.48 -24.88
N GLY A 271 5.31 -0.47 -23.58
CA GLY A 271 4.62 -1.27 -22.56
C GLY A 271 4.89 -2.77 -22.64
N THR A 272 5.96 -3.17 -23.34
CA THR A 272 6.43 -4.56 -23.43
C THR A 272 7.77 -4.73 -22.75
N TRP A 273 7.95 -5.91 -22.13
CA TRP A 273 9.19 -6.34 -21.50
C TRP A 273 9.71 -7.56 -22.25
N ASP A 274 10.90 -7.45 -22.83
CA ASP A 274 11.59 -8.58 -23.47
C ASP A 274 12.82 -8.94 -22.66
N ALA A 275 12.63 -9.69 -21.56
CA ALA A 275 13.74 -10.31 -20.86
C ALA A 275 13.36 -11.70 -20.33
N LYS A 276 14.27 -12.65 -20.51
CA LYS A 276 14.13 -14.01 -19.98
C LYS A 276 14.23 -14.00 -18.45
N GLY A 277 13.44 -14.86 -17.80
CA GLY A 277 13.46 -15.04 -16.34
C GLY A 277 12.68 -13.99 -15.53
N VAL A 278 11.90 -13.14 -16.20
CA VAL A 278 11.03 -12.15 -15.57
C VAL A 278 9.57 -12.52 -15.81
N SER A 279 8.79 -12.64 -14.74
CA SER A 279 7.33 -12.64 -14.88
C SER A 279 6.88 -11.19 -15.00
N PHE A 280 6.08 -10.88 -16.02
CA PHE A 280 5.52 -9.54 -16.19
C PHE A 280 4.08 -9.58 -16.68
N SER A 281 3.39 -8.46 -16.54
CA SER A 281 2.07 -8.22 -17.10
C SER A 281 1.90 -6.73 -17.40
N THR A 282 1.17 -6.42 -18.45
CA THR A 282 0.84 -5.04 -18.81
C THR A 282 -0.53 -4.68 -18.26
N ILE A 283 -0.59 -3.58 -17.52
CA ILE A 283 -1.80 -3.03 -16.92
C ILE A 283 -2.27 -1.86 -17.77
N GLU A 284 -3.48 -1.96 -18.34
CA GLU A 284 -4.05 -0.92 -19.20
C GLU A 284 -4.40 0.35 -18.43
N ASP A 285 -5.04 0.20 -17.26
CA ASP A 285 -5.48 1.30 -16.41
C ASP A 285 -4.81 1.22 -15.05
N TRP A 286 -3.95 2.18 -14.71
CA TRP A 286 -3.36 2.26 -13.39
C TRP A 286 -4.36 2.72 -12.33
N PHE A 287 -4.01 2.55 -11.06
CA PHE A 287 -4.78 3.02 -9.91
C PHE A 287 -4.88 4.56 -9.90
N LYS A 288 -5.90 5.12 -9.23
CA LYS A 288 -6.14 6.57 -9.23
C LYS A 288 -6.16 7.16 -7.83
N GLY A 289 -5.66 8.39 -7.73
CA GLY A 289 -5.65 9.17 -6.51
C GLY A 289 -4.94 8.46 -5.35
N THR A 290 -5.61 8.40 -4.20
CA THR A 290 -5.07 7.78 -2.98
C THR A 290 -5.20 6.25 -2.93
N GLU A 291 -5.75 5.61 -3.97
CA GLU A 291 -5.93 4.15 -3.98
C GLU A 291 -4.60 3.41 -3.77
N PRO A 292 -4.57 2.34 -2.97
CA PRO A 292 -3.36 1.54 -2.80
C PRO A 292 -3.06 0.76 -4.07
N TRP A 293 -1.76 0.59 -4.37
CA TRP A 293 -1.25 -0.23 -5.46
C TRP A 293 -0.75 -1.55 -4.85
N PRO A 294 -1.51 -2.65 -5.01
CA PRO A 294 -1.12 -3.95 -4.49
C PRO A 294 0.19 -4.44 -5.08
N CYS A 295 1.10 -4.85 -4.21
CA CYS A 295 2.30 -5.58 -4.60
C CYS A 295 1.95 -7.07 -4.64
N ASN A 296 1.45 -7.51 -5.79
CA ASN A 296 1.14 -8.91 -6.08
C ASN A 296 1.95 -9.36 -7.30
N SER A 297 1.97 -10.68 -7.53
CA SER A 297 2.51 -11.18 -8.79
C SER A 297 1.84 -10.49 -9.99
N PRO A 298 2.58 -10.22 -11.08
CA PRO A 298 2.05 -9.47 -12.22
C PRO A 298 0.72 -10.02 -12.76
N LYS A 299 0.59 -11.34 -12.82
CA LYS A 299 -0.64 -12.03 -13.25
C LYS A 299 -1.82 -11.79 -12.30
N ARG A 300 -1.59 -11.79 -10.99
CA ARG A 300 -2.64 -11.46 -10.00
C ARG A 300 -3.07 -10.01 -10.15
N LEU A 301 -2.13 -9.09 -10.35
CA LEU A 301 -2.48 -7.68 -10.56
C LEU A 301 -3.26 -7.46 -11.86
N ALA A 302 -2.88 -8.13 -12.95
CA ALA A 302 -3.62 -8.08 -14.21
C ALA A 302 -5.06 -8.61 -14.06
N LEU A 303 -5.23 -9.76 -13.41
CA LEU A 303 -6.56 -10.29 -13.10
C LEU A 303 -7.36 -9.32 -12.22
N LEU A 304 -6.75 -8.76 -11.18
CA LEU A 304 -7.40 -7.79 -10.29
C LEU A 304 -7.93 -6.59 -11.08
N ARG A 305 -7.11 -5.98 -11.93
CA ARG A 305 -7.51 -4.81 -12.73
C ARG A 305 -8.58 -5.14 -13.76
N ARG A 306 -8.53 -6.33 -14.38
CA ARG A 306 -9.62 -6.81 -15.24
C ARG A 306 -10.93 -6.89 -14.47
N LEU A 307 -10.90 -7.52 -13.30
CA LEU A 307 -12.08 -7.69 -12.46
C LEU A 307 -12.66 -6.35 -11.99
N GLU A 308 -11.82 -5.40 -11.61
CA GLU A 308 -12.27 -4.06 -11.21
C GLU A 308 -12.94 -3.26 -12.34
N ARG A 309 -12.56 -3.54 -13.59
CA ARG A 309 -13.15 -2.92 -14.78
C ARG A 309 -14.47 -3.56 -15.19
N GLU A 310 -14.57 -4.89 -15.08
CA GLU A 310 -15.70 -5.65 -15.61
C GLU A 310 -16.85 -5.82 -14.61
N PHE A 311 -16.58 -5.67 -13.31
CA PHE A 311 -17.53 -6.01 -12.25
C PHE A 311 -17.70 -4.90 -11.22
N GLN A 312 -18.86 -4.88 -10.56
CA GLN A 312 -19.19 -3.85 -9.58
C GLN A 312 -18.59 -4.19 -8.20
N PRO A 313 -18.19 -3.20 -7.39
CA PRO A 313 -17.76 -3.45 -6.02
C PRO A 313 -18.91 -3.96 -5.15
N LEU A 314 -18.58 -4.79 -4.16
CA LEU A 314 -19.54 -5.39 -3.25
C LEU A 314 -20.35 -4.33 -2.53
N GLU A 315 -19.73 -3.22 -2.11
CA GLU A 315 -20.45 -2.04 -1.62
C GLU A 315 -20.49 -0.98 -2.71
N SER A 316 -21.65 -0.80 -3.32
CA SER A 316 -21.89 0.25 -4.31
C SER A 316 -23.37 0.63 -4.36
N LYS A 317 -23.69 1.75 -5.02
CA LYS A 317 -25.09 2.14 -5.25
C LYS A 317 -25.78 1.16 -6.19
N GLU A 318 -25.04 0.68 -7.20
CA GLU A 318 -25.47 -0.24 -8.24
C GLU A 318 -25.78 -1.62 -7.67
N THR A 319 -24.96 -2.11 -6.73
CA THR A 319 -25.20 -3.40 -6.06
C THR A 319 -26.20 -3.29 -4.91
N ALA A 320 -26.64 -2.08 -4.52
CA ALA A 320 -27.51 -1.82 -3.37
C ALA A 320 -27.12 -2.63 -2.12
N THR A 321 -25.81 -2.78 -1.92
CA THR A 321 -25.22 -3.66 -0.91
C THR A 321 -24.33 -2.82 -0.01
N LYS A 322 -24.37 -3.12 1.29
CA LYS A 322 -23.61 -2.39 2.32
C LYS A 322 -22.80 -3.35 3.17
N VAL A 323 -21.59 -2.93 3.50
CA VAL A 323 -20.64 -3.60 4.39
C VAL A 323 -20.49 -2.75 5.66
N SER A 324 -20.98 -3.29 6.77
CA SER A 324 -20.91 -2.68 8.10
C SER A 324 -20.01 -3.48 9.04
N ILE A 325 -19.68 -2.87 10.18
CA ILE A 325 -18.97 -3.49 11.30
C ILE A 325 -19.98 -3.71 12.42
N GLY A 326 -19.79 -4.75 13.24
CA GLY A 326 -20.55 -4.93 14.47
C GLY A 326 -20.20 -3.92 15.57
N ILE A 327 -20.94 -3.95 16.68
CA ILE A 327 -20.79 -2.97 17.76
C ILE A 327 -19.49 -3.16 18.55
N ALA A 328 -18.70 -2.11 18.69
CA ALA A 328 -17.66 -2.02 19.69
C ALA A 328 -18.26 -1.52 21.02
N THR A 329 -18.22 -2.36 22.05
CA THR A 329 -18.73 -2.00 23.40
C THR A 329 -17.71 -1.12 24.14
N GLY A 330 -16.42 -1.42 23.96
CA GLY A 330 -15.30 -0.85 24.69
C GLY A 330 -15.07 -1.44 26.09
N LEU A 331 -15.91 -2.39 26.52
CA LEU A 331 -15.78 -3.18 27.75
C LEU A 331 -16.77 -4.34 27.69
N ASP A 332 -16.38 -5.42 27.01
CA ASP A 332 -17.28 -6.56 26.76
C ASP A 332 -17.81 -7.16 28.06
N ASP A 333 -16.99 -7.25 29.11
CA ASP A 333 -17.38 -7.78 30.43
C ASP A 333 -18.55 -7.03 31.10
N ALA A 334 -18.76 -5.76 30.75
CA ALA A 334 -19.84 -4.94 31.31
C ALA A 334 -21.06 -4.81 30.39
N PHE A 335 -20.94 -5.16 29.11
CA PHE A 335 -22.01 -4.97 28.11
C PHE A 335 -22.45 -6.27 27.44
N ILE A 336 -21.78 -7.38 27.68
CA ILE A 336 -22.13 -8.69 27.14
C ILE A 336 -22.45 -9.63 28.29
N THR A 337 -23.57 -10.34 28.20
CA THR A 337 -24.02 -11.29 29.22
C THR A 337 -24.69 -12.50 28.58
N THR A 338 -24.70 -13.62 29.29
CA THR A 338 -25.51 -14.81 28.94
C THR A 338 -26.75 -14.95 29.83
N ASP A 339 -26.88 -14.13 30.88
CA ASP A 339 -28.05 -14.14 31.76
C ASP A 339 -29.09 -13.14 31.25
N LYS A 340 -30.17 -13.65 30.66
CA LYS A 340 -31.29 -12.84 30.18
C LYS A 340 -32.08 -12.09 31.28
N ASN A 341 -31.78 -12.34 32.56
CA ASN A 341 -32.49 -11.75 33.69
C ASN A 341 -31.70 -10.64 34.39
N VAL A 342 -30.59 -10.17 33.85
CA VAL A 342 -29.83 -9.08 34.50
C VAL A 342 -30.44 -7.69 34.29
N VAL A 343 -31.10 -7.46 33.16
CA VAL A 343 -31.76 -6.18 32.82
C VAL A 343 -33.15 -6.40 32.23
N GLU A 344 -33.87 -5.32 31.94
CA GLU A 344 -35.15 -5.37 31.24
C GLU A 344 -35.01 -6.03 29.87
N GLU A 345 -36.00 -6.82 29.46
CA GLU A 345 -35.98 -7.52 28.16
C GLU A 345 -35.81 -6.56 26.98
N SER A 346 -36.42 -5.37 27.06
CA SER A 346 -36.28 -4.33 26.03
C SER A 346 -34.87 -3.77 25.91
N ARG A 347 -34.00 -4.01 26.91
CA ARG A 347 -32.59 -3.57 26.98
C ARG A 347 -31.61 -4.72 26.69
N LEU A 348 -32.10 -5.88 26.27
CA LEU A 348 -31.28 -6.97 25.77
C LEU A 348 -31.44 -7.11 24.26
N LEU A 349 -30.33 -7.24 23.57
CA LEU A 349 -30.31 -7.62 22.15
C LEU A 349 -29.52 -8.92 21.99
N PRO A 350 -30.08 -9.98 21.39
CA PRO A 350 -29.31 -11.18 21.03
C PRO A 350 -28.07 -10.78 20.23
N LEU A 351 -26.89 -11.17 20.70
CA LEU A 351 -25.60 -10.80 20.13
C LEU A 351 -24.94 -12.06 19.55
N ALA A 352 -24.58 -12.01 18.27
CA ALA A 352 -23.76 -13.02 17.64
C ALA A 352 -22.28 -12.72 17.86
N MET A 353 -21.55 -13.74 18.30
CA MET A 353 -20.11 -13.72 18.46
C MET A 353 -19.42 -14.41 17.28
N ALA A 354 -18.15 -14.11 17.01
CA ALA A 354 -17.39 -14.82 15.97
C ALA A 354 -17.36 -16.36 16.19
N SER A 355 -17.39 -16.81 17.45
CA SER A 355 -17.51 -18.23 17.83
C SER A 355 -18.80 -18.89 17.31
N ASP A 356 -19.86 -18.12 17.07
CA ASP A 356 -21.17 -18.63 16.65
C ASP A 356 -21.19 -18.98 15.15
N THR A 357 -20.12 -18.62 14.44
CA THR A 357 -19.99 -18.78 12.98
C THR A 357 -19.01 -19.89 12.58
N LEU A 358 -18.42 -20.59 13.56
CA LEU A 358 -17.32 -21.53 13.34
C LEU A 358 -17.66 -22.66 12.37
N GLU A 359 -18.89 -23.17 12.42
CA GLU A 359 -19.36 -24.28 11.59
C GLU A 359 -19.91 -23.83 10.23
N GLY A 360 -19.80 -22.55 9.88
CA GLY A 360 -20.34 -22.00 8.63
C GLY A 360 -21.86 -21.81 8.63
N VAL A 361 -22.51 -22.09 9.76
CA VAL A 361 -23.91 -21.79 10.06
C VAL A 361 -23.96 -21.03 11.38
N LEU A 362 -24.94 -20.13 11.54
CA LEU A 362 -25.08 -19.37 12.77
C LEU A 362 -25.66 -20.27 13.87
N LYS A 363 -24.84 -20.56 14.89
CA LYS A 363 -25.25 -21.22 16.13
C LYS A 363 -25.10 -20.24 17.28
N TRP A 364 -26.14 -19.45 17.52
CA TRP A 364 -26.12 -18.45 18.56
C TRP A 364 -25.89 -19.07 19.94
N SER A 365 -24.94 -18.50 20.67
CA SER A 365 -24.44 -19.01 21.96
C SER A 365 -25.09 -18.35 23.17
N GLU A 366 -26.31 -17.81 22.99
CA GLU A 366 -27.08 -17.13 24.05
C GLU A 366 -26.39 -15.89 24.65
N HIS A 367 -25.46 -15.27 23.91
CA HIS A 367 -24.92 -13.98 24.29
C HIS A 367 -25.92 -12.87 23.97
N TYR A 368 -26.03 -11.91 24.87
CA TYR A 368 -26.83 -10.71 24.73
C TYR A 368 -25.96 -9.48 24.94
N LEU A 369 -26.22 -8.46 24.14
CA LEU A 369 -25.78 -7.10 24.40
C LEU A 369 -26.74 -6.46 25.41
N VAL A 370 -26.19 -6.01 26.52
CA VAL A 370 -26.83 -5.05 27.42
C VAL A 370 -26.81 -3.69 26.73
N ASN A 371 -27.97 -3.27 26.24
CA ASN A 371 -28.11 -2.18 25.30
C ASN A 371 -28.60 -0.89 26.00
N PRO A 372 -27.72 0.11 26.21
CA PRO A 372 -28.12 1.39 26.78
C PRO A 372 -28.80 2.33 25.76
N TRP A 373 -29.05 1.89 24.52
CA TRP A 373 -29.60 2.71 23.45
C TRP A 373 -31.03 2.30 23.07
N ASN A 374 -31.82 3.27 22.62
CA ASN A 374 -33.06 3.06 21.89
C ASN A 374 -33.01 3.82 20.54
N GLU A 375 -34.11 3.78 19.78
CA GLU A 375 -34.19 4.46 18.47
C GLU A 375 -34.04 6.00 18.61
N ALA A 376 -34.41 6.58 19.76
CA ALA A 376 -34.27 8.01 20.04
C ALA A 376 -32.84 8.40 20.47
N GLY A 377 -32.12 7.54 21.20
CA GLY A 377 -30.80 7.89 21.72
C GLY A 377 -30.35 7.00 22.87
N LEU A 378 -29.46 7.53 23.71
CA LEU A 378 -29.07 6.90 24.97
C LEU A 378 -30.26 7.00 25.93
N VAL A 379 -30.58 5.92 26.65
CA VAL A 379 -31.74 5.89 27.55
C VAL A 379 -31.42 6.45 28.92
N GLU A 380 -32.36 7.15 29.54
CA GLU A 380 -32.20 7.58 30.94
C GLU A 380 -32.28 6.35 31.86
N LEU A 381 -31.24 6.16 32.69
CA LEU A 381 -31.15 4.96 33.55
C LEU A 381 -32.30 4.86 34.56
N ASP A 382 -32.86 6.00 35.00
CA ASP A 382 -33.97 6.04 35.95
C ASP A 382 -35.26 5.41 35.42
N GLU A 383 -35.42 5.31 34.10
CA GLU A 383 -36.55 4.63 33.44
C GLU A 383 -36.39 3.10 33.45
N PHE A 384 -35.18 2.58 33.70
CA PHE A 384 -34.82 1.16 33.62
C PHE A 384 -34.10 0.70 34.90
N PRO A 385 -34.82 0.41 36.00
CA PRO A 385 -34.22 0.11 37.30
C PRO A 385 -33.23 -1.07 37.31
N ARG A 386 -33.45 -2.11 36.50
CA ARG A 386 -32.55 -3.28 36.43
C ARG A 386 -31.31 -2.94 35.63
N LEU A 387 -31.44 -2.27 34.48
CA LEU A 387 -30.30 -1.72 33.74
C LEU A 387 -29.46 -0.78 34.61
N SER A 388 -30.09 0.14 35.33
CA SER A 388 -29.42 1.09 36.23
C SER A 388 -28.61 0.36 37.30
N SER A 389 -29.25 -0.62 37.97
CA SER A 389 -28.57 -1.46 38.97
C SER A 389 -27.42 -2.28 38.37
N TYR A 390 -27.60 -2.82 37.17
CA TYR A 390 -26.56 -3.60 36.48
C TYR A 390 -25.36 -2.73 36.09
N ILE A 391 -25.59 -1.60 35.43
CA ILE A 391 -24.55 -0.65 35.03
C ILE A 391 -23.82 -0.07 36.25
N ALA A 392 -24.52 0.15 37.37
CA ALA A 392 -23.90 0.62 38.61
C ALA A 392 -22.84 -0.35 39.15
N LYS A 393 -23.02 -1.67 38.99
CA LYS A 393 -22.02 -2.69 39.41
C LYS A 393 -20.72 -2.59 38.61
N HIS A 394 -20.81 -2.19 37.35
CA HIS A 394 -19.67 -2.02 36.45
C HIS A 394 -19.18 -0.56 36.36
N ALA A 395 -19.75 0.35 37.16
CA ALA A 395 -19.57 1.79 36.98
C ALA A 395 -18.12 2.26 37.05
N LYS A 396 -17.31 1.62 37.91
CA LYS A 396 -15.89 1.94 38.06
C LYS A 396 -15.14 1.77 36.74
N GLU A 397 -15.20 0.56 36.18
CA GLU A 397 -14.50 0.20 34.94
C GLU A 397 -15.04 0.97 33.72
N ILE A 398 -16.37 1.15 33.65
CA ILE A 398 -16.99 1.88 32.54
C ILE A 398 -16.50 3.34 32.51
N LYS A 399 -16.35 3.99 33.68
CA LYS A 399 -15.92 5.40 33.80
C LYS A 399 -14.44 5.63 33.50
N GLU A 400 -13.59 4.61 33.61
CA GLU A 400 -12.16 4.68 33.29
C GLU A 400 -11.89 4.69 31.77
N ARG A 401 -12.90 4.46 30.93
CA ARG A 401 -12.75 4.47 29.48
C ARG A 401 -12.68 5.89 28.93
N HIS A 402 -11.82 6.11 27.94
CA HIS A 402 -11.72 7.36 27.18
C HIS A 402 -13.07 7.88 26.63
N THR A 403 -13.96 6.98 26.23
CA THR A 403 -15.31 7.33 25.75
C THR A 403 -16.17 7.97 26.85
N ALA A 404 -16.03 7.51 28.10
CA ALA A 404 -16.72 8.07 29.25
C ALA A 404 -16.11 9.42 29.68
N GLU A 405 -14.78 9.56 29.62
CA GLU A 405 -14.10 10.83 29.87
C GLU A 405 -14.57 11.93 28.91
N LYS A 406 -14.70 11.60 27.62
CA LYS A 406 -15.21 12.51 26.60
C LYS A 406 -16.69 12.85 26.74
N ASN A 407 -17.49 12.00 27.40
CA ASN A 407 -18.92 12.22 27.60
C ASN A 407 -19.34 11.83 29.02
N PRO A 408 -19.10 12.71 30.01
CA PRO A 408 -19.36 12.41 31.42
C PRO A 408 -20.85 12.17 31.74
N LEU A 409 -21.77 12.83 31.03
CA LEU A 409 -23.21 12.68 31.24
C LEU A 409 -23.74 11.33 30.71
N GLY A 410 -23.18 10.87 29.59
CA GLY A 410 -23.50 9.57 28.98
C GLY A 410 -22.46 8.49 29.25
N TRP A 411 -21.79 8.50 30.40
CA TRP A 411 -20.61 7.66 30.70
C TRP A 411 -20.86 6.15 30.50
N TYR A 412 -22.11 5.70 30.64
CA TYR A 412 -22.56 4.31 30.50
C TYR A 412 -22.82 3.86 29.05
N ARG A 413 -22.47 4.69 28.06
CA ARG A 413 -22.56 4.34 26.64
C ARG A 413 -21.50 3.32 26.21
N THR A 414 -21.82 2.52 25.20
CA THR A 414 -20.82 1.80 24.40
C THR A 414 -20.00 2.77 23.52
N ILE A 415 -18.93 2.29 22.88
CA ILE A 415 -18.15 3.10 21.91
C ILE A 415 -19.08 3.51 20.76
N ASP A 416 -19.70 2.52 20.12
CA ASP A 416 -20.62 2.72 19.02
C ASP A 416 -22.08 2.76 19.50
N ARG A 417 -22.93 3.50 18.80
CA ARG A 417 -24.39 3.43 18.98
C ARG A 417 -24.94 2.16 18.32
N VAL A 418 -25.94 1.54 18.92
CA VAL A 418 -26.67 0.42 18.28
C VAL A 418 -27.41 0.89 17.03
N ASN A 419 -27.19 0.19 15.92
CA ASN A 419 -27.90 0.36 14.66
C ASN A 419 -28.98 -0.74 14.52
N PHE A 420 -30.21 -0.44 14.95
CA PHE A 420 -31.30 -1.41 14.98
C PHE A 420 -31.66 -2.04 13.62
N ASP A 421 -31.32 -1.38 12.50
CA ASP A 421 -31.51 -1.93 11.16
C ASP A 421 -30.69 -3.21 10.93
N LEU A 422 -29.53 -3.32 11.60
CA LEU A 422 -28.70 -4.52 11.51
C LEU A 422 -29.35 -5.72 12.19
N PHE A 423 -30.16 -5.52 13.24
CA PHE A 423 -30.78 -6.62 13.97
C PHE A 423 -31.84 -7.32 13.13
N ARG A 424 -32.82 -6.56 12.63
CA ARG A 424 -34.06 -7.10 12.03
C ARG A 424 -33.92 -7.58 10.59
N ARG A 425 -32.75 -7.41 9.98
CA ARG A 425 -32.52 -7.67 8.57
C ARG A 425 -31.72 -8.97 8.36
N ARG A 426 -32.10 -9.74 7.34
CA ARG A 426 -31.26 -10.84 6.85
C ARG A 426 -29.91 -10.28 6.42
N LYS A 427 -28.83 -10.96 6.80
CA LYS A 427 -27.47 -10.47 6.60
C LYS A 427 -26.46 -11.62 6.60
N ILE A 428 -25.30 -11.38 6.00
CA ILE A 428 -24.18 -12.29 5.99
C ILE A 428 -23.13 -11.77 6.98
N TYR A 429 -22.74 -12.61 7.93
CA TYR A 429 -21.60 -12.38 8.80
C TYR A 429 -20.30 -12.86 8.16
N ILE A 430 -19.25 -12.05 8.33
CA ILE A 430 -17.88 -12.35 7.92
C ILE A 430 -16.97 -12.11 9.13
N PRO A 431 -16.36 -13.15 9.72
CA PRO A 431 -15.44 -12.98 10.85
C PRO A 431 -14.17 -12.19 10.47
N ASP A 432 -13.70 -11.30 11.36
CA ASP A 432 -12.56 -10.39 11.07
C ASP A 432 -11.25 -11.14 10.80
N ILE A 433 -10.95 -12.19 11.58
CA ILE A 433 -9.67 -12.91 11.52
C ILE A 433 -9.95 -14.38 11.21
N LYS A 434 -9.55 -14.82 10.02
CA LYS A 434 -9.65 -16.21 9.54
C LYS A 434 -8.53 -16.52 8.54
N ASN A 435 -8.35 -17.80 8.23
CA ASN A 435 -7.48 -18.24 7.14
C ASN A 435 -8.17 -18.09 5.78
N THR A 436 -9.48 -18.29 5.75
CA THR A 436 -10.31 -18.24 4.55
C THR A 436 -11.58 -17.44 4.79
N LEU A 437 -12.09 -16.81 3.73
CA LEU A 437 -13.36 -16.11 3.77
C LEU A 437 -14.50 -17.09 4.08
N ASN A 438 -15.21 -16.86 5.19
CA ASN A 438 -16.21 -17.79 5.71
C ASN A 438 -17.55 -17.07 5.96
N PRO A 439 -18.34 -16.77 4.90
CA PRO A 439 -19.62 -16.08 5.04
C PRO A 439 -20.65 -16.97 5.76
N VAL A 440 -21.42 -16.41 6.67
CA VAL A 440 -22.48 -17.11 7.42
C VAL A 440 -23.78 -16.31 7.40
N LEU A 441 -24.90 -16.94 7.04
CA LEU A 441 -26.18 -16.25 6.97
C LEU A 441 -26.84 -16.14 8.35
N ASP A 442 -27.27 -14.95 8.72
CA ASP A 442 -28.20 -14.65 9.80
C ASP A 442 -29.55 -14.23 9.21
N MET A 443 -30.64 -14.77 9.78
CA MET A 443 -32.00 -14.55 9.29
C MET A 443 -32.67 -13.28 9.86
N GLY A 444 -31.89 -12.39 10.49
CA GLY A 444 -32.39 -11.22 11.23
C GLY A 444 -32.67 -11.53 12.71
N THR A 445 -31.92 -12.47 13.29
CA THR A 445 -32.17 -12.97 14.66
C THR A 445 -31.17 -12.45 15.69
N THR A 446 -30.02 -11.95 15.25
CA THR A 446 -28.93 -11.50 16.13
C THR A 446 -28.36 -10.16 15.68
N TYR A 447 -27.67 -9.48 16.60
CA TYR A 447 -26.88 -8.29 16.37
C TYR A 447 -25.39 -8.68 16.28
N PRO A 448 -24.57 -8.09 15.38
CA PRO A 448 -23.15 -8.40 15.26
C PRO A 448 -22.27 -7.77 16.35
N HIS A 449 -21.39 -8.57 16.96
CA HIS A 449 -20.24 -8.05 17.71
C HIS A 449 -19.16 -7.45 16.78
N HIS A 450 -18.28 -6.56 17.25
CA HIS A 450 -17.28 -5.86 16.41
C HIS A 450 -16.30 -6.77 15.64
N ASN A 451 -16.14 -8.02 16.05
CA ASN A 451 -15.34 -9.02 15.33
C ASN A 451 -16.11 -9.75 14.20
N LEU A 452 -17.34 -9.33 13.92
CA LEU A 452 -18.16 -9.74 12.78
C LEU A 452 -18.43 -8.53 11.89
N TYR A 453 -17.93 -8.58 10.65
CA TYR A 453 -18.40 -7.71 9.59
C TYR A 453 -19.71 -8.23 9.03
N VAL A 454 -20.52 -7.31 8.51
CA VAL A 454 -21.87 -7.60 8.06
C VAL A 454 -22.05 -7.13 6.63
N VAL A 455 -22.55 -8.02 5.78
CA VAL A 455 -22.98 -7.71 4.42
C VAL A 455 -24.49 -7.88 4.32
N PHE A 456 -25.19 -6.85 3.87
CA PHE A 456 -26.63 -6.95 3.56
C PHE A 456 -26.92 -6.22 2.26
N SER A 457 -27.96 -6.67 1.57
CA SER A 457 -28.30 -6.22 0.22
C SER A 457 -29.81 -6.14 0.01
N GLU A 458 -30.25 -5.23 -0.85
CA GLU A 458 -31.66 -5.11 -1.30
C GLU A 458 -31.93 -5.84 -2.62
N THR A 459 -30.88 -6.06 -3.41
CA THR A 459 -30.97 -6.63 -4.76
C THR A 459 -30.55 -8.09 -4.79
N TRP A 460 -29.66 -8.51 -3.89
CA TRP A 460 -29.14 -9.87 -3.86
C TRP A 460 -30.01 -10.82 -3.05
N ASP A 461 -30.17 -12.03 -3.59
CA ASP A 461 -30.40 -13.21 -2.76
C ASP A 461 -29.11 -13.50 -1.96
N LEU A 462 -29.20 -13.38 -0.63
CA LEU A 462 -28.04 -13.51 0.25
C LEU A 462 -27.45 -14.93 0.28
N GLU A 463 -28.20 -15.97 -0.09
CA GLU A 463 -27.63 -17.31 -0.23
C GLU A 463 -26.81 -17.45 -1.51
N VAL A 464 -27.24 -16.78 -2.59
CA VAL A 464 -26.47 -16.70 -3.83
C VAL A 464 -25.21 -15.87 -3.62
N LEU A 465 -25.33 -14.68 -3.02
CA LEU A 465 -24.18 -13.84 -2.67
C LEU A 465 -23.25 -14.55 -1.69
N GLY A 466 -23.80 -15.24 -0.69
CA GLY A 466 -23.05 -16.08 0.24
C GLY A 466 -22.26 -17.17 -0.48
N GLY A 467 -22.84 -17.81 -1.51
CA GLY A 467 -22.13 -18.75 -2.37
C GLY A 467 -20.98 -18.13 -3.15
N ILE A 468 -21.16 -16.92 -3.71
CA ILE A 468 -20.09 -16.19 -4.41
C ILE A 468 -18.97 -15.85 -3.42
N LEU A 469 -19.30 -15.30 -2.25
CA LEU A 469 -18.32 -14.94 -1.22
C LEU A 469 -17.66 -16.18 -0.59
N LEU A 470 -18.30 -17.35 -0.60
CA LEU A 470 -17.70 -18.61 -0.15
C LEU A 470 -16.62 -19.12 -1.12
N SER A 471 -16.70 -18.74 -2.40
CA SER A 471 -15.71 -19.13 -3.40
C SER A 471 -14.36 -18.44 -3.19
N LYS A 472 -13.33 -18.91 -3.92
CA LYS A 472 -11.99 -18.32 -3.88
C LYS A 472 -11.89 -16.87 -4.41
N ILE A 473 -12.96 -16.30 -4.98
CA ILE A 473 -12.91 -14.90 -5.47
C ILE A 473 -12.78 -13.89 -4.34
N GLY A 474 -13.53 -14.07 -3.24
CA GLY A 474 -13.43 -13.16 -2.12
C GLY A 474 -12.05 -13.27 -1.45
N GLN A 475 -11.52 -14.50 -1.34
CA GLN A 475 -10.15 -14.75 -0.90
C GLN A 475 -9.12 -14.02 -1.77
N PHE A 476 -9.25 -14.10 -3.09
CA PHE A 476 -8.37 -13.42 -4.04
C PHE A 476 -8.26 -11.91 -3.78
N PHE A 477 -9.40 -11.21 -3.63
CA PHE A 477 -9.41 -9.76 -3.36
C PHE A 477 -8.79 -9.41 -2.01
N ILE A 478 -9.03 -10.24 -0.98
CA ILE A 478 -8.46 -10.04 0.34
C ILE A 478 -6.95 -10.29 0.34
N GLU A 479 -6.47 -11.28 -0.39
CA GLU A 479 -5.02 -11.47 -0.55
C GLU A 479 -4.37 -10.35 -1.35
N CYS A 480 -5.09 -9.76 -2.30
CA CYS A 480 -4.56 -8.65 -3.07
C CYS A 480 -4.45 -7.37 -2.24
N TYR A 481 -5.41 -7.05 -1.39
CA TYR A 481 -5.45 -5.77 -0.66
C TYR A 481 -5.07 -5.87 0.82
N GLY A 482 -5.24 -7.05 1.41
CA GLY A 482 -5.06 -7.31 2.82
C GLY A 482 -3.61 -7.58 3.21
N VAL A 483 -3.32 -7.36 4.48
CA VAL A 483 -2.02 -7.65 5.08
C VAL A 483 -2.04 -9.05 5.68
N ARG A 484 -1.08 -9.91 5.31
CA ARG A 484 -0.87 -11.20 5.98
C ARG A 484 -0.33 -10.97 7.39
N MET A 485 -1.02 -11.50 8.39
CA MET A 485 -0.57 -11.46 9.78
C MET A 485 0.44 -12.58 10.07
N ARG A 486 1.27 -12.42 11.11
CA ARG A 486 2.16 -13.49 11.60
C ARG A 486 1.31 -14.75 11.89
N GLY A 487 1.75 -15.90 11.39
CA GLY A 487 1.02 -17.18 11.53
C GLY A 487 0.08 -17.54 10.38
N GLY A 488 0.02 -16.72 9.31
CA GLY A 488 -0.72 -17.04 8.08
C GLY A 488 -2.19 -16.60 8.05
N TYR A 489 -2.68 -15.96 9.12
CA TYR A 489 -4.03 -15.41 9.19
C TYR A 489 -4.21 -14.17 8.32
N LEU A 490 -5.41 -14.01 7.76
CA LEU A 490 -5.83 -12.81 7.03
C LEU A 490 -6.80 -12.00 7.87
N ARG A 491 -6.73 -10.68 7.71
CA ARG A 491 -7.67 -9.74 8.31
C ARG A 491 -8.67 -9.25 7.26
N PHE A 492 -9.92 -9.66 7.41
CA PHE A 492 -11.02 -9.39 6.48
C PHE A 492 -11.66 -8.02 6.72
N GLN A 493 -10.86 -6.98 6.92
CA GLN A 493 -11.37 -5.65 7.27
C GLN A 493 -12.41 -5.15 6.28
N ALA A 494 -13.41 -4.41 6.77
CA ALA A 494 -14.51 -3.87 5.97
C ALA A 494 -14.01 -3.14 4.71
N GLN A 495 -12.91 -2.39 4.79
CA GLN A 495 -12.32 -1.69 3.64
C GLN A 495 -11.91 -2.62 2.48
N TYR A 496 -11.50 -3.85 2.76
CA TYR A 496 -11.14 -4.83 1.74
C TYR A 496 -12.36 -5.57 1.22
N LEU A 497 -13.30 -5.92 2.11
CA LEU A 497 -14.57 -6.55 1.74
C LEU A 497 -15.36 -5.67 0.75
N ARG A 498 -15.41 -4.36 0.97
CA ARG A 498 -16.07 -3.40 0.06
C ARG A 498 -15.55 -3.45 -1.37
N ARG A 499 -14.29 -3.85 -1.57
CA ARG A 499 -13.61 -3.87 -2.88
C ARG A 499 -13.79 -5.18 -3.63
N ILE A 500 -14.31 -6.23 -2.99
CA ILE A 500 -14.61 -7.50 -3.66
C ILE A 500 -15.54 -7.19 -4.83
N ARG A 501 -15.19 -7.63 -6.03
CA ARG A 501 -16.04 -7.43 -7.20
C ARG A 501 -17.04 -8.56 -7.32
N VAL A 502 -18.27 -8.24 -7.71
CA VAL A 502 -19.38 -9.19 -7.86
C VAL A 502 -20.08 -9.00 -9.20
N PRO A 503 -20.59 -10.09 -9.83
CA PRO A 503 -21.35 -10.00 -11.07
C PRO A 503 -22.71 -9.34 -10.85
N ASP A 504 -23.35 -8.86 -11.91
CA ASP A 504 -24.74 -8.41 -11.80
C ASP A 504 -25.63 -9.60 -11.41
N PRO A 505 -26.40 -9.53 -10.30
CA PRO A 505 -27.27 -10.64 -9.89
C PRO A 505 -28.32 -11.01 -10.95
N THR A 506 -28.71 -10.08 -11.83
CA THR A 506 -29.65 -10.34 -12.94
C THR A 506 -29.03 -11.14 -14.08
N ALA A 507 -27.70 -11.13 -14.21
CA ALA A 507 -26.98 -11.90 -15.21
C ALA A 507 -26.76 -13.37 -14.82
N ILE A 508 -27.03 -13.74 -13.55
CA ILE A 508 -26.83 -15.11 -13.05
C ILE A 508 -28.07 -15.96 -13.38
N SER A 509 -27.88 -17.02 -14.17
CA SER A 509 -28.98 -17.94 -14.52
C SER A 509 -29.60 -18.62 -13.30
N LYS A 510 -30.87 -19.01 -13.39
CA LYS A 510 -31.59 -19.69 -12.29
C LYS A 510 -30.88 -20.98 -11.84
N ASP A 511 -30.27 -21.72 -12.77
CA ASP A 511 -29.52 -22.92 -12.45
C ASP A 511 -28.22 -22.61 -11.71
N GLN A 512 -27.47 -21.60 -12.13
CA GLN A 512 -26.27 -21.14 -11.40
C GLN A 512 -26.64 -20.63 -10.00
N GLN A 513 -27.73 -19.85 -9.86
CA GLN A 513 -28.22 -19.43 -8.55
C GLN A 513 -28.55 -20.64 -7.66
N LYS A 514 -29.24 -21.66 -8.19
CA LYS A 514 -29.57 -22.88 -7.45
C LYS A 514 -28.31 -23.63 -7.00
N LEU A 515 -27.30 -23.73 -7.87
CA LEU A 515 -26.03 -24.36 -7.55
C LEU A 515 -25.24 -23.56 -6.50
N LEU A 516 -25.24 -22.22 -6.58
CA LEU A 516 -24.60 -21.36 -5.58
C LEU A 516 -25.27 -21.48 -4.21
N ARG A 517 -26.62 -21.49 -4.14
CA ARG A 517 -27.34 -21.76 -2.87
C ARG A 517 -26.98 -23.13 -2.30
N LYS A 518 -26.94 -24.16 -3.15
CA LYS A 518 -26.54 -25.52 -2.75
C LYS A 518 -25.11 -25.55 -2.23
N ALA A 519 -24.18 -24.88 -2.92
CA ALA A 519 -22.78 -24.79 -2.51
C ALA A 519 -22.66 -24.09 -1.17
N PHE A 520 -23.34 -22.95 -1.00
CA PHE A 520 -23.36 -22.20 0.24
C PHE A 520 -23.93 -23.00 1.42
N ALA A 521 -25.08 -23.66 1.24
CA ALA A 521 -25.71 -24.47 2.27
C ALA A 521 -24.86 -25.69 2.67
N LYS A 522 -24.13 -26.28 1.71
CA LYS A 522 -23.24 -27.44 1.95
C LYS A 522 -21.80 -27.07 2.29
N ARG A 523 -21.47 -25.77 2.33
CA ARG A 523 -20.10 -25.25 2.48
C ARG A 523 -19.13 -25.79 1.41
N ASP A 524 -19.63 -26.05 0.21
CA ASP A 524 -18.85 -26.61 -0.90
C ASP A 524 -18.12 -25.49 -1.66
N VAL A 525 -16.92 -25.17 -1.18
CA VAL A 525 -16.05 -24.13 -1.78
C VAL A 525 -15.65 -24.49 -3.21
N GLY A 526 -15.47 -25.78 -3.52
CA GLY A 526 -15.08 -26.26 -4.85
C GLY A 526 -16.16 -25.97 -5.88
N LEU A 527 -17.39 -26.40 -5.59
CA LEU A 527 -18.55 -26.12 -6.43
C LEU A 527 -18.81 -24.61 -6.58
N ALA A 528 -18.75 -23.86 -5.47
CA ALA A 528 -18.91 -22.40 -5.52
C ALA A 528 -17.87 -21.74 -6.44
N THR A 529 -16.60 -22.17 -6.32
CA THR A 529 -15.50 -21.66 -7.14
C THR A 529 -15.68 -22.03 -8.60
N GLU A 530 -16.07 -23.25 -8.94
CA GLU A 530 -16.32 -23.66 -10.32
C GLU A 530 -17.38 -22.78 -11.00
N ILE A 531 -18.50 -22.53 -10.32
CA ILE A 531 -19.58 -21.68 -10.86
C ILE A 531 -19.09 -20.24 -11.02
N VAL A 532 -18.35 -19.72 -10.04
CA VAL A 532 -17.78 -18.37 -10.10
C VAL A 532 -16.78 -18.24 -11.24
N MET A 533 -15.91 -19.22 -11.49
CA MET A 533 -15.00 -19.17 -12.64
C MET A 533 -15.73 -19.09 -13.99
N GLN A 534 -16.93 -19.69 -14.09
CA GLN A 534 -17.79 -19.56 -15.27
C GLN A 534 -18.43 -18.17 -15.35
N LEU A 535 -18.97 -17.65 -14.24
CA LEU A 535 -19.63 -16.33 -14.18
C LEU A 535 -18.68 -15.18 -14.52
N TYR A 536 -17.39 -15.32 -14.17
CA TYR A 536 -16.37 -14.31 -14.42
C TYR A 536 -15.57 -14.56 -15.71
N HIS A 537 -15.98 -15.57 -16.48
CA HIS A 537 -15.37 -15.97 -17.75
C HIS A 537 -13.85 -16.16 -17.67
N PHE A 538 -13.37 -16.83 -16.62
CA PHE A 538 -11.93 -17.03 -16.42
C PHE A 538 -11.31 -17.87 -17.53
N THR A 539 -10.19 -17.36 -18.06
CA THR A 539 -9.31 -18.12 -18.96
C THR A 539 -8.68 -19.29 -18.20
N SER A 540 -8.10 -20.27 -18.90
CA SER A 540 -7.44 -21.40 -18.25
C SER A 540 -6.35 -20.96 -17.26
N GLU A 541 -5.57 -19.94 -17.63
CA GLU A 541 -4.52 -19.39 -16.76
C GLU A 541 -5.07 -18.70 -15.51
N GLU A 542 -6.16 -17.93 -15.64
CA GLU A 542 -6.82 -17.30 -14.49
C GLU A 542 -7.46 -18.31 -13.56
N ARG A 543 -7.99 -19.41 -14.11
CA ARG A 543 -8.52 -20.52 -13.32
C ARG A 543 -7.42 -21.15 -12.48
N ASP A 544 -6.28 -21.47 -13.07
CA ASP A 544 -5.14 -22.03 -12.34
C ASP A 544 -4.69 -21.09 -11.22
N LEU A 545 -4.66 -19.78 -11.50
CA LEU A 545 -4.32 -18.76 -10.51
C LEU A 545 -5.29 -18.74 -9.33
N ILE A 546 -6.59 -18.78 -9.59
CA ILE A 546 -7.63 -18.78 -8.55
C ILE A 546 -7.65 -20.11 -7.80
N LEU A 547 -7.42 -21.24 -8.47
CA LEU A 547 -7.35 -22.55 -7.85
C LEU A 547 -6.12 -22.73 -6.96
N SER A 548 -5.05 -21.97 -7.20
CA SER A 548 -3.81 -21.98 -6.40
C SER A 548 -3.91 -21.30 -5.03
N LEU A 549 -4.95 -20.49 -4.79
CA LEU A 549 -5.27 -19.87 -3.49
C LEU A 549 -5.75 -20.91 -2.50
#